data_AF-A0A812WDK6-F1
#
_entry.id   AF-A0A812WDK6-F1
#
_cell.length_a   1.000
_cell.length_b   1.000
_cell.length_c   1.000
_cell.angle_alpha   90.00
_cell.angle_beta   90.00
_cell.angle_gamma   90.00
#
_symmetry.space_group_name_H-M   'P 1'
#
loop_
_entity.id
_entity.type
_entity.pdbx_description
1 polymer ?
#
loop_
_entity_poly.entity_id
_entity_poly.type
_entity_poly.pdbx_seq_one_letter_code
_entity_poly.pdbx_strand_id
1 'polypeptide(L)'
;MAGKDASRAMSTGKFDVDAVPSLHGFSEQQVSDVMQWRSFYRQHEEYRFVGFLEGLYYAADGSLTPKLQSLEDTQAQTEKVSKTMTEARQRFKACNSKSKQGDDNTELWCDPGYHGPGTMPVYLTAYNPEAKKRESWCACASPSARALAHSDDDAPATAPNELVFKFADYPECKGKTRCWRSKKAGPPTARKAK
;
A
#
# COMPACT_ATOMS: atom_id res chain seq x y z
N MET A 1 -23.90 12.24 -22.45
CA MET A 1 -23.41 12.37 -21.05
C MET A 1 -24.03 13.54 -20.30
N ALA A 2 -24.46 14.63 -20.95
CA ALA A 2 -25.05 15.77 -20.26
C ALA A 2 -26.23 15.36 -19.37
N GLY A 3 -26.16 15.74 -18.09
CA GLY A 3 -27.22 15.50 -17.10
C GLY A 3 -27.36 14.06 -16.58
N LYS A 4 -26.41 13.16 -16.85
CA LYS A 4 -26.42 11.78 -16.33
C LYS A 4 -25.22 11.52 -15.40
N ASP A 5 -25.39 10.57 -14.48
CA ASP A 5 -24.27 10.03 -13.72
C ASP A 5 -23.38 9.18 -14.64
N ALA A 6 -22.17 9.68 -14.92
CA ALA A 6 -21.17 8.99 -15.73
C ALA A 6 -20.06 8.35 -14.89
N SER A 7 -20.18 8.33 -13.56
CA SER A 7 -19.12 7.86 -12.65
C SER A 7 -18.60 6.48 -13.04
N ARG A 8 -19.50 5.53 -13.25
CA ARG A 8 -19.16 4.16 -13.65
C ARG A 8 -18.47 4.13 -15.02
N ALA A 9 -19.03 4.83 -16.02
CA ALA A 9 -18.44 4.93 -17.34
C ALA A 9 -17.03 5.56 -17.36
N MET A 10 -16.73 6.49 -16.45
CA MET A 10 -15.38 7.08 -16.34
C MET A 10 -14.32 6.06 -15.92
N SER A 11 -14.68 5.10 -15.07
CA SER A 11 -13.78 4.00 -14.69
C SER A 11 -13.70 2.92 -15.77
N THR A 12 -14.81 2.56 -16.43
CA THR A 12 -14.81 1.47 -17.42
C THR A 12 -14.44 1.89 -18.85
N GLY A 13 -14.52 3.19 -19.15
CA GLY A 13 -14.43 3.73 -20.51
C GLY A 13 -15.67 3.48 -21.39
N LYS A 14 -16.76 2.90 -20.87
CA LYS A 14 -17.93 2.47 -21.66
C LYS A 14 -19.14 3.39 -21.47
N PHE A 15 -19.12 4.56 -22.11
CA PHE A 15 -20.14 5.60 -21.92
C PHE A 15 -21.54 5.26 -22.45
N ASP A 16 -21.66 4.34 -23.40
CA ASP A 16 -22.97 3.96 -23.97
C ASP A 16 -23.77 3.02 -23.06
N VAL A 17 -23.10 2.25 -22.22
CA VAL A 17 -23.71 1.21 -21.37
C VAL A 17 -23.57 1.49 -19.87
N ASP A 18 -22.50 2.18 -19.46
CA ASP A 18 -22.16 2.37 -18.05
C ASP A 18 -22.44 3.81 -17.56
N ALA A 19 -23.14 4.64 -18.34
CA ALA A 19 -23.64 5.94 -17.87
C ALA A 19 -24.90 5.79 -16.99
N VAL A 20 -24.73 5.07 -15.87
CA VAL A 20 -25.78 4.71 -14.91
C VAL A 20 -25.32 4.97 -13.46
N PRO A 21 -26.22 5.37 -12.54
CA PRO A 21 -25.88 5.68 -11.15
C PRO A 21 -25.72 4.40 -10.30
N SER A 22 -24.71 3.58 -10.60
CA SER A 22 -24.41 2.35 -9.87
C SER A 22 -22.93 2.00 -9.88
N LEU A 23 -22.43 1.53 -8.75
CA LEU A 23 -21.09 0.94 -8.60
C LEU A 23 -21.13 -0.58 -8.37
N HIS A 24 -22.29 -1.21 -8.58
CA HIS A 24 -22.42 -2.65 -8.39
C HIS A 24 -21.49 -3.42 -9.34
N GLY A 25 -20.78 -4.42 -8.80
CA GLY A 25 -19.83 -5.23 -9.56
C GLY A 25 -18.48 -4.56 -9.83
N PHE A 26 -18.23 -3.35 -9.31
CA PHE A 26 -16.90 -2.74 -9.36
C PHE A 26 -15.97 -3.39 -8.35
N SER A 27 -14.72 -3.60 -8.75
CA SER A 27 -13.62 -3.88 -7.84
C SER A 27 -13.26 -2.65 -7.00
N GLU A 28 -12.51 -2.84 -5.93
CA GLU A 28 -11.96 -1.74 -5.11
C GLU A 28 -11.16 -0.74 -5.97
N GLN A 29 -10.39 -1.24 -6.93
CA GLN A 29 -9.63 -0.39 -7.86
C GLN A 29 -10.57 0.46 -8.72
N GLN A 30 -11.62 -0.11 -9.29
CA GLN A 30 -12.57 0.64 -10.11
C GLN A 30 -13.33 1.70 -9.29
N VAL A 31 -13.68 1.40 -8.04
CA VAL A 31 -14.26 2.38 -7.12
C VAL A 31 -13.24 3.50 -6.82
N SER A 32 -11.97 3.15 -6.60
CA SER A 32 -10.89 4.14 -6.43
C SER A 32 -10.75 5.04 -7.65
N ASP A 33 -10.83 4.49 -8.87
CA ASP A 33 -10.74 5.25 -10.10
C ASP A 33 -11.89 6.27 -10.21
N VAL A 34 -13.11 5.90 -9.80
CA VAL A 34 -14.25 6.82 -9.73
C VAL A 34 -13.96 8.00 -8.80
N MET A 35 -13.43 7.71 -7.61
CA MET A 35 -13.09 8.76 -6.64
C MET A 35 -11.96 9.66 -7.15
N GLN A 36 -10.98 9.09 -7.87
CA GLN A 36 -9.92 9.85 -8.51
C GLN A 36 -10.45 10.78 -9.59
N TRP A 37 -11.35 10.30 -10.46
CA TRP A 37 -12.01 11.16 -11.46
C TRP A 37 -12.83 12.27 -10.82
N ARG A 38 -13.54 11.98 -9.73
CA ARG A 38 -14.24 13.01 -8.94
C ARG A 38 -13.27 14.08 -8.43
N SER A 39 -12.12 13.69 -7.89
CA SER A 39 -11.10 14.63 -7.41
C SER A 39 -10.55 15.48 -8.56
N PHE A 40 -10.21 14.83 -9.69
CA PHE A 40 -9.71 15.49 -10.89
C PHE A 40 -10.67 16.61 -11.34
N TYR A 41 -11.94 16.31 -11.61
CA TYR A 41 -12.89 17.31 -12.09
C TYR A 41 -13.17 18.44 -11.09
N ARG A 42 -13.02 18.19 -9.80
CA ARG A 42 -13.18 19.22 -8.75
C ARG A 42 -12.00 20.17 -8.67
N GLN A 43 -10.80 19.71 -9.04
CA GLN A 43 -9.54 20.45 -8.89
C GLN A 43 -9.04 21.01 -10.22
N HIS A 44 -9.57 20.55 -11.34
CA HIS A 44 -9.13 20.94 -12.67
C HIS A 44 -9.63 22.34 -13.05
N GLU A 45 -8.72 23.18 -13.54
CA GLU A 45 -8.94 24.61 -13.75
C GLU A 45 -10.03 24.93 -14.80
N GLU A 46 -10.19 24.05 -15.80
CA GLU A 46 -11.16 24.25 -16.88
C GLU A 46 -12.61 23.86 -16.52
N TYR A 47 -12.81 23.09 -15.44
CA TYR A 47 -14.13 22.60 -15.07
C TYR A 47 -14.70 23.40 -13.89
N ARG A 48 -15.85 24.03 -14.12
CA ARG A 48 -16.57 24.75 -13.06
C ARG A 48 -17.55 23.83 -12.36
N PHE A 49 -17.47 23.76 -11.04
CA PHE A 49 -18.50 23.13 -10.21
C PHE A 49 -19.80 23.93 -10.28
N VAL A 50 -20.90 23.28 -10.71
CA VAL A 50 -22.21 23.92 -10.90
C VAL A 50 -23.31 23.39 -9.96
N GLY A 51 -23.01 22.36 -9.16
CA GLY A 51 -23.97 21.79 -8.22
C GLY A 51 -23.80 20.28 -8.07
N PHE A 52 -24.74 19.66 -7.35
CA PHE A 52 -24.80 18.22 -7.12
C PHE A 52 -25.90 17.58 -7.96
N LEU A 53 -25.67 16.33 -8.37
CA LEU A 53 -26.69 15.50 -9.00
C LEU A 53 -27.36 14.65 -7.93
N GLU A 54 -28.66 14.86 -7.71
CA GLU A 54 -29.47 14.03 -6.82
C GLU A 54 -29.43 12.56 -7.28
N GLY A 55 -29.16 11.63 -6.35
CA GLY A 55 -29.12 10.21 -6.62
C GLY A 55 -28.15 9.46 -5.71
N LEU A 56 -27.27 8.65 -6.31
CA LEU A 56 -26.40 7.71 -5.58
C LEU A 56 -25.51 8.39 -4.53
N TYR A 57 -25.02 9.61 -4.82
CA TYR A 57 -24.00 10.28 -4.00
C TYR A 57 -24.53 11.48 -3.19
N TYR A 58 -25.56 12.16 -3.69
CA TYR A 58 -26.12 13.35 -3.07
C TYR A 58 -27.64 13.26 -2.98
N ALA A 59 -28.23 13.73 -1.89
CA ALA A 59 -29.68 13.86 -1.74
C ALA A 59 -30.19 15.17 -2.38
N ALA A 60 -31.51 15.34 -2.45
CA ALA A 60 -32.17 16.51 -3.05
C ALA A 60 -31.75 17.85 -2.43
N ASP A 61 -31.43 17.84 -1.13
CA ASP A 61 -30.95 19.02 -0.39
C ASP A 61 -29.43 19.26 -0.55
N GLY A 62 -28.75 18.43 -1.34
CA GLY A 62 -27.31 18.48 -1.57
C GLY A 62 -26.47 17.81 -0.48
N SER A 63 -27.09 17.20 0.54
CA SER A 63 -26.36 16.44 1.57
C SER A 63 -25.76 15.14 1.01
N LEU A 64 -24.70 14.65 1.66
CA LEU A 64 -24.06 13.38 1.30
C LEU A 64 -25.00 12.22 1.58
N THR A 65 -25.11 11.29 0.64
CA THR A 65 -25.77 10.02 0.94
C THR A 65 -24.85 9.14 1.81
N PRO A 66 -25.42 8.15 2.53
CA PRO A 66 -24.61 7.15 3.22
C PRO A 66 -23.63 6.42 2.29
N LYS A 67 -23.96 6.31 0.99
CA LYS A 67 -23.08 5.71 0.00
C LYS A 67 -21.83 6.55 -0.23
N LEU A 68 -21.98 7.86 -0.48
CA LEU A 68 -20.82 8.73 -0.66
C LEU A 68 -19.99 8.83 0.62
N GLN A 69 -20.63 8.94 1.79
CA GLN A 69 -19.94 8.95 3.08
C GLN A 69 -19.05 7.70 3.24
N SER A 70 -19.61 6.51 3.03
CA SER A 70 -18.86 5.26 3.10
C SER A 70 -17.69 5.18 2.11
N LEU A 71 -17.84 5.75 0.91
CA LEU A 71 -16.77 5.80 -0.09
C LEU A 71 -15.64 6.75 0.34
N GLU A 72 -15.97 7.93 0.85
CA GLU A 72 -15.00 8.91 1.35
C GLU A 72 -14.25 8.37 2.58
N ASP A 73 -14.95 7.72 3.51
CA ASP A 73 -14.34 7.10 4.69
C ASP A 73 -13.37 5.98 4.29
N THR A 74 -13.78 5.13 3.33
CA THR A 74 -12.93 4.06 2.79
C THR A 74 -11.69 4.64 2.12
N GLN A 75 -11.85 5.64 1.26
CA GLN A 75 -10.74 6.30 0.57
C GLN A 75 -9.76 6.93 1.58
N ALA A 76 -10.26 7.69 2.55
CA ALA A 76 -9.43 8.33 3.57
C ALA A 76 -8.65 7.29 4.38
N GLN A 77 -9.26 6.14 4.69
CA GLN A 77 -8.58 5.06 5.37
C GLN A 77 -7.51 4.41 4.49
N THR A 78 -7.80 4.13 3.22
CA THR A 78 -6.82 3.59 2.26
C THR A 78 -5.63 4.53 2.09
N GLU A 79 -5.86 5.84 2.02
CA GLU A 79 -4.79 6.86 1.92
C GLU A 79 -3.90 6.87 3.18
N LYS A 80 -4.48 6.80 4.38
CA LYS A 80 -3.73 6.70 5.65
C LYS A 80 -2.85 5.45 5.69
N VAL A 81 -3.41 4.29 5.33
CA VAL A 81 -2.67 3.03 5.28
C VAL A 81 -1.53 3.10 4.27
N SER A 82 -1.81 3.64 3.07
CA SER A 82 -0.81 3.83 2.01
C SER A 82 0.34 4.75 2.43
N LYS A 83 0.01 5.87 3.08
CA LYS A 83 0.99 6.80 3.63
C LYS A 83 1.89 6.13 4.66
N THR A 84 1.29 5.41 5.62
CA THR A 84 2.05 4.72 6.67
C THR A 84 2.98 3.64 6.09
N MET A 85 2.52 2.88 5.10
CA MET A 85 3.36 1.90 4.38
C MET A 85 4.47 2.57 3.57
N THR A 86 4.22 3.75 3.01
CA THR A 86 5.23 4.53 2.30
C THR A 86 6.31 5.03 3.26
N GLU A 87 5.93 5.55 4.43
CA GLU A 87 6.87 5.95 5.48
C GLU A 87 7.70 4.76 5.98
N ALA A 88 7.09 3.58 6.12
CA ALA A 88 7.81 2.36 6.44
C ALA A 88 8.84 1.97 5.37
N ARG A 89 8.51 2.12 4.07
CA ARG A 89 9.47 1.91 2.98
C ARG A 89 10.59 2.94 2.96
N GLN A 90 10.32 4.18 3.37
CA GLN A 90 11.37 5.20 3.51
C GLN A 90 12.30 4.91 4.69
N ARG A 91 11.74 4.46 5.82
CA ARG A 91 12.50 4.07 7.01
C ARG A 91 13.31 2.81 6.77
N PHE A 92 12.72 1.80 6.13
CA PHE A 92 13.30 0.50 5.84
C PHE A 92 13.42 0.34 4.33
N LYS A 93 14.35 1.07 3.74
CA LYS A 93 14.60 1.08 2.29
C LYS A 93 14.84 -0.34 1.78
N ALA A 94 14.29 -0.60 0.59
CA ALA A 94 14.45 -1.89 -0.06
C ALA A 94 15.93 -2.18 -0.35
N CYS A 95 16.35 -3.43 -0.14
CA CYS A 95 17.69 -3.87 -0.51
C CYS A 95 17.94 -3.62 -1.99
N ASN A 96 19.19 -3.31 -2.33
CA ASN A 96 19.61 -3.48 -3.70
C ASN A 96 19.61 -4.97 -4.06
N SER A 97 19.24 -5.27 -5.30
CA SER A 97 19.27 -6.63 -5.81
C SER A 97 19.80 -6.70 -7.23
N LYS A 98 20.50 -7.78 -7.56
CA LYS A 98 21.01 -8.06 -8.90
C LYS A 98 20.79 -9.52 -9.23
N SER A 99 20.16 -9.75 -10.37
CA SER A 99 19.96 -11.08 -10.95
C SER A 99 20.68 -11.16 -12.29
N LYS A 100 21.28 -12.31 -12.60
CA LYS A 100 21.72 -12.63 -13.96
C LYS A 100 20.75 -13.63 -14.59
N GLN A 101 20.55 -13.54 -15.90
CA GLN A 101 19.79 -14.55 -16.65
C GLN A 101 20.56 -15.87 -16.64
N GLY A 102 19.88 -16.98 -16.38
CA GLY A 102 20.51 -18.31 -16.24
C GLY A 102 21.16 -18.60 -14.88
N ASP A 103 21.28 -17.61 -13.99
CA ASP A 103 21.72 -17.83 -12.60
C ASP A 103 20.51 -18.15 -11.72
N ASP A 104 20.60 -19.20 -10.91
CA ASP A 104 19.58 -19.59 -9.94
C ASP A 104 19.61 -18.70 -8.68
N ASN A 105 20.57 -17.78 -8.58
CA ASN A 105 20.73 -16.87 -7.43
C ASN A 105 20.51 -15.40 -7.78
N THR A 106 20.05 -14.68 -6.77
CA THR A 106 19.97 -13.22 -6.70
C THR A 106 20.97 -12.74 -5.67
N GLU A 107 21.76 -11.76 -6.05
CA GLU A 107 22.60 -11.02 -5.12
C GLU A 107 21.76 -9.95 -4.42
N LEU A 108 21.90 -9.85 -3.10
CA LEU A 108 21.28 -8.83 -2.25
C LEU A 108 22.37 -8.06 -1.51
N TRP A 109 22.23 -6.74 -1.41
CA TRP A 109 23.15 -5.94 -0.59
C TRP A 109 22.55 -4.65 -0.04
N CYS A 110 23.16 -4.17 1.03
CA CYS A 110 22.92 -2.87 1.63
C CYS A 110 24.13 -1.98 1.42
N ASP A 111 23.92 -0.91 0.65
CA ASP A 111 24.90 0.14 0.45
C ASP A 111 24.89 1.13 1.65
N PRO A 112 26.04 1.36 2.33
CA PRO A 112 26.12 2.27 3.48
C PRO A 112 25.74 3.73 3.16
N GLY A 113 26.01 4.21 1.94
CA GLY A 113 25.70 5.57 1.53
C GLY A 113 24.20 5.78 1.26
N TYR A 114 23.50 4.77 0.77
CA TYR A 114 22.07 4.86 0.47
C TYR A 114 21.14 4.38 1.61
N HIS A 115 21.54 3.31 2.31
CA HIS A 115 20.74 2.68 3.37
C HIS A 115 21.22 3.01 4.78
N GLY A 116 22.42 3.58 4.92
CA GLY A 116 23.04 3.88 6.20
C GLY A 116 24.07 2.83 6.65
N PRO A 117 25.06 3.24 7.44
CA PRO A 117 26.16 2.37 7.88
C PRO A 117 25.67 1.24 8.78
N GLY A 118 26.26 0.05 8.63
CA GLY A 118 25.96 -1.12 9.45
C GLY A 118 24.59 -1.76 9.20
N THR A 119 23.87 -1.34 8.15
CA THR A 119 22.63 -2.00 7.73
C THR A 119 22.92 -3.31 6.98
N MET A 120 22.05 -4.29 7.14
CA MET A 120 22.17 -5.60 6.50
C MET A 120 20.84 -6.04 5.87
N PRO A 121 20.89 -6.87 4.82
CA PRO A 121 19.69 -7.41 4.21
C PRO A 121 18.90 -8.25 5.21
N VAL A 122 17.62 -7.93 5.36
CA VAL A 122 16.65 -8.66 6.20
C VAL A 122 15.31 -8.74 5.49
N TYR A 123 14.56 -9.80 5.73
CA TYR A 123 13.18 -9.89 5.26
C TYR A 123 12.27 -9.19 6.27
N LEU A 124 11.71 -8.06 5.88
CA LEU A 124 10.79 -7.28 6.69
C LEU A 124 9.35 -7.62 6.28
N THR A 125 8.52 -7.89 7.27
CA THR A 125 7.06 -7.93 7.15
C THR A 125 6.47 -6.76 7.93
N ALA A 126 5.73 -5.88 7.26
CA ALA A 126 4.94 -4.82 7.88
C ALA A 126 3.46 -5.19 7.81
N TYR A 127 2.77 -5.13 8.94
CA TYR A 127 1.36 -5.46 9.07
C TYR A 127 0.59 -4.29 9.66
N ASN A 128 -0.49 -3.88 8.99
CA ASN A 128 -1.48 -2.93 9.51
C ASN A 128 -2.69 -3.74 10.02
N PRO A 129 -2.93 -3.81 11.34
CA PRO A 129 -4.03 -4.59 11.92
C PRO A 129 -5.42 -4.05 11.55
N GLU A 130 -5.56 -2.73 11.45
CA GLU A 130 -6.83 -2.06 11.17
C GLU A 130 -7.32 -2.36 9.75
N ALA A 131 -6.43 -2.25 8.76
CA ALA A 131 -6.70 -2.56 7.36
C ALA A 131 -6.51 -4.05 7.03
N LYS A 132 -6.05 -4.87 7.98
CA LYS A 132 -5.64 -6.26 7.79
C LYS A 132 -4.67 -6.43 6.60
N LYS A 133 -3.85 -5.42 6.34
CA LYS A 133 -2.95 -5.36 5.18
C LYS A 133 -1.55 -5.76 5.60
N ARG A 134 -0.92 -6.66 4.84
CA ARG A 134 0.46 -7.11 5.05
C ARG A 134 1.27 -6.87 3.79
N GLU A 135 2.46 -6.29 3.93
CA GLU A 135 3.44 -6.27 2.86
C GLU A 135 4.78 -6.78 3.39
N SER A 136 5.60 -7.30 2.48
CA SER A 136 6.92 -7.81 2.84
C SER A 136 7.92 -7.54 1.74
N TRP A 137 9.16 -7.23 2.14
CA TRP A 137 10.24 -6.96 1.20
C TRP A 137 11.61 -7.23 1.84
N CYS A 138 12.63 -7.36 1.00
CA CYS A 138 14.01 -7.27 1.48
C CYS A 138 14.26 -5.82 1.89
N ALA A 139 14.52 -5.57 3.16
CA ALA A 139 14.88 -4.26 3.69
C ALA A 139 16.34 -4.25 4.17
N CYS A 140 16.95 -3.07 4.14
CA CYS A 140 18.20 -2.82 4.84
C CYS A 140 17.91 -2.23 6.22
N ALA A 141 18.30 -2.95 7.28
CA ALA A 141 18.07 -2.51 8.66
C ALA A 141 19.32 -2.70 9.52
N SER A 142 19.51 -1.79 10.47
CA SER A 142 20.59 -1.90 11.47
C SER A 142 20.21 -2.91 12.56
N PRO A 143 21.19 -3.49 13.28
CA PRO A 143 20.93 -4.35 14.43
C PRO A 143 19.98 -3.73 15.45
N SER A 144 20.15 -2.43 15.76
CA SER A 144 19.32 -1.70 16.70
C SER A 144 17.87 -1.58 16.22
N ALA A 145 17.64 -1.27 14.94
CA ALA A 145 16.29 -1.17 14.40
C ALA A 145 15.56 -2.52 14.43
N ARG A 146 16.30 -3.63 14.27
CA ARG A 146 15.77 -4.98 14.35
C ARG A 146 15.45 -5.41 15.79
N ALA A 147 16.22 -4.95 16.77
CA ALA A 147 16.00 -5.25 18.18
C ALA A 147 14.73 -4.57 18.74
N LEU A 148 14.31 -3.46 18.13
CA LEU A 148 13.09 -2.74 18.50
C LEU A 148 11.81 -3.32 17.87
N ALA A 149 11.94 -4.33 17.01
CA ALA A 149 10.80 -4.94 16.35
C ALA A 149 10.23 -6.04 17.24
N HIS A 150 9.04 -5.80 17.79
CA HIS A 150 8.33 -6.73 18.64
C HIS A 150 8.22 -8.11 17.96
N SER A 151 8.67 -9.14 18.67
CA SER A 151 8.68 -10.53 18.21
C SER A 151 7.30 -11.19 18.20
N ASP A 152 6.28 -10.50 18.70
CA ASP A 152 5.01 -11.13 19.06
C ASP A 152 4.00 -10.88 17.95
N ASP A 153 3.53 -11.98 17.34
CA ASP A 153 2.59 -12.00 16.21
C ASP A 153 1.22 -11.35 16.53
N ASP A 154 0.96 -11.06 17.81
CA ASP A 154 -0.28 -10.49 18.36
C ASP A 154 -0.08 -9.17 19.13
N ALA A 155 1.08 -8.51 19.03
CA ALA A 155 1.28 -7.22 19.70
C ALA A 155 0.22 -6.21 19.19
N PRO A 156 -0.65 -5.68 20.07
CA PRO A 156 -1.69 -4.76 19.65
C PRO A 156 -1.04 -3.47 19.12
N ALA A 157 -1.60 -2.93 18.03
CA ALA A 157 -1.28 -1.57 17.61
C ALA A 157 -1.51 -0.63 18.81
N THR A 158 -0.51 0.18 19.14
CA THR A 158 -0.58 1.14 20.24
C THR A 158 -1.20 2.46 19.80
N ALA A 159 -1.32 2.68 18.48
CA ALA A 159 -2.01 3.81 17.86
C ALA A 159 -2.81 3.42 16.60
N PRO A 160 -3.82 4.20 16.20
CA PRO A 160 -4.55 4.02 14.94
C PRO A 160 -3.59 3.99 13.74
N ASN A 161 -3.83 3.09 12.78
CA ASN A 161 -2.98 2.86 11.60
C ASN A 161 -1.51 2.51 11.87
N GLU A 162 -1.12 2.19 13.09
CA GLU A 162 0.26 1.80 13.40
C GLU A 162 0.63 0.46 12.73
N LEU A 163 1.87 0.38 12.23
CA LEU A 163 2.41 -0.83 11.63
C LEU A 163 3.15 -1.68 12.67
N VAL A 164 2.85 -2.97 12.66
CA VAL A 164 3.63 -3.99 13.35
C VAL A 164 4.71 -4.51 12.40
N PHE A 165 5.96 -4.46 12.84
CA PHE A 165 7.13 -4.89 12.04
C PHE A 165 7.71 -6.20 12.56
N LYS A 166 7.99 -7.13 11.64
CA LYS A 166 8.68 -8.39 11.90
C LYS A 166 9.89 -8.53 10.98
N PHE A 167 11.04 -8.87 11.55
CA PHE A 167 12.27 -9.09 10.79
C PHE A 167 12.67 -10.57 10.84
N ALA A 168 13.04 -11.12 9.69
CA ALA A 168 13.67 -12.42 9.56
C ALA A 168 15.02 -12.27 8.87
N ASP A 169 16.04 -12.91 9.42
CA ASP A 169 17.35 -12.96 8.78
C ASP A 169 17.31 -13.85 7.55
N TYR A 170 17.99 -13.43 6.50
CA TYR A 170 18.35 -14.33 5.41
C TYR A 170 19.47 -15.27 5.88
N PRO A 171 19.23 -16.60 5.99
CA PRO A 171 20.23 -17.55 6.48
C PRO A 171 21.52 -17.53 5.65
N GLU A 172 21.41 -17.23 4.37
CA GLU A 172 22.52 -17.16 3.42
C GLU A 172 23.42 -15.94 3.67
N CYS A 173 22.88 -14.87 4.27
CA CYS A 173 23.60 -13.64 4.47
C CYS A 173 24.50 -13.66 5.70
N LYS A 174 24.20 -14.48 6.72
CA LYS A 174 25.05 -14.69 7.92
C LYS A 174 25.58 -13.38 8.54
N GLY A 175 24.74 -12.34 8.59
CA GLY A 175 25.13 -11.02 9.12
C GLY A 175 26.09 -10.22 8.25
N LYS A 176 26.18 -10.52 6.94
CA LYS A 176 26.94 -9.73 5.97
C LYS A 176 26.06 -8.67 5.33
N THR A 177 26.67 -7.57 4.92
CA THR A 177 26.01 -6.49 4.16
C THR A 177 25.70 -6.89 2.71
N ARG A 178 26.23 -8.02 2.23
CA ARG A 178 26.08 -8.54 0.87
C ARG A 178 26.07 -10.06 0.87
N CYS A 179 25.19 -10.66 0.08
CA CYS A 179 24.98 -12.10 0.03
C CYS A 179 24.28 -12.57 -1.25
N TRP A 180 24.35 -13.89 -1.49
CA TRP A 180 23.67 -14.56 -2.59
C TRP A 180 22.55 -15.43 -2.02
N ARG A 181 21.37 -15.34 -2.62
CA ARG A 181 20.17 -16.07 -2.22
C ARG A 181 19.59 -16.78 -3.44
N SER A 182 19.15 -18.01 -3.29
CA SER A 182 18.46 -18.72 -4.38
C SER A 182 17.15 -18.01 -4.73
N LYS A 183 16.89 -17.83 -6.03
CA LYS A 183 15.60 -17.33 -6.55
C LYS A 183 14.44 -18.28 -6.24
N LYS A 184 14.74 -19.56 -6.01
CA LYS A 184 13.77 -20.59 -5.61
C LYS A 184 13.47 -20.57 -4.10
N ALA A 185 14.24 -19.82 -3.30
CA ALA A 185 14.04 -19.75 -1.86
C ALA A 185 12.82 -18.90 -1.50
N GLY A 186 11.85 -19.51 -0.82
CA GLY A 186 10.71 -18.82 -0.22
C GLY A 186 11.10 -17.92 0.96
N PRO A 187 10.19 -17.07 1.46
CA PRO A 187 10.45 -16.14 2.57
C PRO A 187 11.17 -16.81 3.75
N PRO A 188 12.23 -16.21 4.31
CA PRO A 188 12.88 -16.75 5.50
C PRO A 188 11.92 -16.70 6.70
N THR A 189 12.04 -17.68 7.59
CA THR A 189 11.28 -17.71 8.83
C THR A 189 11.97 -16.86 9.89
N ALA A 190 11.18 -16.22 10.76
CA ALA A 190 11.74 -15.49 11.89
C ALA A 190 12.51 -16.45 12.80
N ARG A 191 13.63 -15.98 13.36
CA ARG A 191 14.36 -16.73 14.39
C ARG A 191 13.37 -17.04 15.53
N LYS A 192 13.25 -18.31 15.90
CA LYS A 192 12.68 -18.64 17.22
C LYS A 192 13.62 -18.03 18.26
N ALA A 193 13.09 -17.18 19.14
CA ALA A 193 13.82 -16.76 20.32
C ALA A 193 14.25 -18.03 21.07
N LYS A 194 15.55 -18.14 21.39
CA LYS A 194 16.08 -19.17 22.29
C LYS A 194 16.01 -18.63 23.71
#